data_AF-A0A1R0W8V7-F1
#
_entry.id   AF-A0A1R0W8V7-F1
#
_cell.length_a   1.000
_cell.length_b   1.000
_cell.length_c   1.000
_cell.angle_alpha   90.00
_cell.angle_beta   90.00
_cell.angle_gamma   90.00
#
_symmetry.space_group_name_H-M   'P 1'
#
loop_
_entity.id
_entity.type
_entity.pdbx_description
1 polymer ?
#
loop_
_entity_poly.entity_id
_entity_poly.type
_entity_poly.pdbx_seq_one_letter_code
_entity_poly.pdbx_strand_id
1 'polypeptide(L)'
;MLDLHITGSCHEGLELMVEARRIAKGIKTIVFSNLESEEMIIDAIVYGGAINYITKDFYKDLPEAITNAAANISSIHHSVAGKILTKVHQFRQNDLYEKISPNQIEILKLLSQGCKRADIATQLHYSEQTINNEIYKITNLLKNNFPYVDWGQLKKRHTKIIISLAKKLGIISFFPLNVITNYLIISV
;
A
#
# COMPACT_ATOMS: atom_id res chain seq x y z
N MET A 1 -9.01 11.57 25.73
CA MET A 1 -7.72 10.89 25.53
C MET A 1 -7.88 9.46 26.02
N LEU A 2 -7.29 8.49 25.34
CA LEU A 2 -7.43 7.07 25.65
C LEU A 2 -6.10 6.33 25.47
N ASP A 3 -5.81 5.36 26.33
CA ASP A 3 -4.74 4.38 26.09
C ASP A 3 -5.35 3.13 25.44
N LEU A 4 -4.67 2.54 24.45
CA LEU A 4 -5.11 1.27 23.86
C LEU A 4 -4.85 0.08 24.78
N HIS A 5 -3.86 0.18 25.66
CA HIS A 5 -3.47 -0.89 26.58
C HIS A 5 -4.04 -0.63 27.97
N ILE A 6 -5.33 -0.92 28.14
CA ILE A 6 -6.10 -0.63 29.37
C ILE A 6 -5.95 -1.76 30.40
N THR A 7 -6.12 -3.01 29.96
CA THR A 7 -5.77 -4.21 30.74
C THR A 7 -4.84 -5.09 29.89
N GLY A 8 -4.47 -6.29 30.33
CA GLY A 8 -3.47 -7.13 29.63
C GLY A 8 -3.82 -7.56 28.19
N SER A 9 -4.92 -7.08 27.61
CA SER A 9 -5.30 -7.27 26.21
C SER A 9 -5.17 -5.95 25.42
N CYS A 10 -4.67 -6.03 24.18
CA CYS A 10 -4.44 -4.85 23.33
C CYS A 10 -5.68 -4.33 22.58
N HIS A 11 -6.82 -5.05 22.65
CA HIS A 11 -8.02 -4.74 21.87
C HIS A 11 -9.06 -3.92 22.67
N GLU A 12 -9.04 -3.98 24.00
CA GLU A 12 -10.05 -3.32 24.84
C GLU A 12 -10.11 -1.79 24.66
N GLY A 13 -8.96 -1.13 24.51
CA GLY A 13 -8.96 0.31 24.27
C GLY A 13 -9.50 0.68 22.89
N LEU A 14 -9.31 -0.17 21.88
CA LEU A 14 -9.93 0.03 20.57
C LEU A 14 -11.45 -0.14 20.65
N GLU A 15 -11.92 -1.21 21.32
CA GLU A 15 -13.35 -1.49 21.52
C GLU A 15 -14.04 -0.34 22.26
N LEU A 16 -13.44 0.14 23.34
CA LEU A 16 -13.96 1.28 24.11
C LEU A 16 -14.07 2.55 23.24
N MET A 17 -13.07 2.80 22.39
CA MET A 17 -13.10 3.95 21.47
C MET A 17 -14.24 3.84 20.45
N VAL A 18 -14.44 2.65 19.88
CA VAL A 18 -15.54 2.38 18.93
C VAL A 18 -16.89 2.59 19.60
N GLU A 19 -17.08 2.05 20.81
CA GLU A 19 -18.33 2.19 21.55
C GLU A 19 -18.59 3.64 21.99
N ALA A 20 -17.55 4.34 22.48
CA ALA A 20 -17.66 5.76 22.84
C ALA A 20 -18.08 6.62 21.64
N ARG A 21 -17.55 6.34 20.45
CA ARG A 21 -17.93 7.03 19.21
C ARG A 21 -19.37 6.76 18.80
N ARG A 22 -19.88 5.55 19.06
CA ARG A 22 -21.27 5.17 18.81
C ARG A 22 -22.23 5.92 19.74
N ILE A 23 -21.91 6.00 21.02
CA ILE A 23 -22.73 6.66 22.05
C ILE A 23 -22.72 8.18 21.87
N ALA A 24 -21.54 8.78 21.67
CA ALA A 24 -21.34 10.22 21.57
C ALA A 24 -20.86 10.62 20.18
N LYS A 25 -21.80 10.87 19.26
CA LYS A 25 -21.47 11.36 17.91
C LYS A 25 -20.68 12.67 17.99
N GLY A 26 -19.51 12.67 17.35
CA GLY A 26 -18.62 13.83 17.32
C GLY A 26 -17.60 13.89 18.45
N ILE A 27 -17.57 12.90 19.36
CA ILE A 27 -16.50 12.76 20.36
C ILE A 27 -15.14 12.76 19.66
N LYS A 28 -14.20 13.49 20.26
CA LYS A 28 -12.82 13.61 19.77
C LYS A 28 -11.92 12.73 20.59
N THR A 29 -11.28 11.77 19.94
CA THR A 29 -10.40 10.82 20.62
C THR A 29 -8.97 11.04 20.17
N ILE A 30 -8.10 11.26 21.15
CA ILE A 30 -6.65 11.22 20.99
C ILE A 30 -6.19 9.92 21.65
N VAL A 31 -5.48 9.09 20.89
CA VAL A 31 -4.81 7.92 21.46
C VAL A 31 -3.48 8.36 22.05
N PHE A 32 -3.21 7.92 23.28
CA PHE A 32 -1.97 8.16 24.01
C PHE A 32 -1.46 6.83 24.57
N SER A 33 -0.57 6.16 23.84
CA SER A 33 -0.19 4.76 24.12
C SER A 33 1.25 4.45 23.72
N ASN A 34 1.88 3.45 24.38
CA ASN A 34 3.17 2.90 23.93
C ASN A 34 3.00 1.80 22.87
N LEU A 35 1.76 1.47 22.51
CA LEU A 35 1.50 0.45 21.52
C LEU A 35 1.90 0.96 20.15
N GLU A 36 2.81 0.24 19.52
CA GLU A 36 3.51 0.73 18.36
C GLU A 36 3.28 -0.14 17.11
N SER A 37 2.31 -1.05 17.20
CA SER A 37 1.85 -1.91 16.11
C SER A 37 1.18 -1.07 15.01
N GLU A 38 1.64 -1.25 13.77
CA GLU A 38 1.11 -0.54 12.59
C GLU A 38 -0.39 -0.82 12.39
N GLU A 39 -0.82 -2.05 12.62
CA GLU A 39 -2.22 -2.47 12.49
C GLU A 39 -3.11 -1.77 13.51
N MET A 40 -2.69 -1.77 14.79
CA MET A 40 -3.44 -1.13 15.87
C MET A 40 -3.53 0.40 15.70
N ILE A 41 -2.47 1.02 15.19
CA ILE A 41 -2.47 2.45 14.87
C ILE A 41 -3.50 2.74 13.77
N ILE A 42 -3.52 1.95 12.69
CA ILE A 42 -4.49 2.11 11.62
C ILE A 42 -5.91 1.88 12.14
N ASP A 43 -6.14 0.83 12.91
CA ASP A 43 -7.49 0.49 13.39
C ASP A 43 -8.04 1.55 14.34
N ALA A 44 -7.19 2.08 15.20
CA ALA A 44 -7.52 3.20 16.07
C ALA A 44 -8.00 4.44 15.28
N ILE A 45 -7.33 4.74 14.18
CA ILE A 45 -7.66 5.90 13.33
C ILE A 45 -8.90 5.62 12.48
N VAL A 46 -8.91 4.49 11.76
CA VAL A 46 -9.94 4.17 10.75
C VAL A 46 -11.25 3.75 11.40
N TYR A 47 -11.21 2.78 12.32
CA TYR A 47 -12.40 2.21 12.95
C TYR A 47 -12.78 2.99 14.21
N GLY A 48 -11.81 3.22 15.09
CA GLY A 48 -12.05 3.98 16.32
C GLY A 48 -12.28 5.48 16.10
N GLY A 49 -11.84 6.04 14.97
CA GLY A 49 -12.02 7.45 14.66
C GLY A 49 -11.12 8.38 15.48
N ALA A 50 -9.96 7.87 15.92
CA ALA A 50 -8.95 8.71 16.56
C ALA A 50 -8.53 9.84 15.61
N ILE A 51 -8.58 11.08 16.11
CA ILE A 51 -8.18 12.28 15.36
C ILE A 51 -6.69 12.60 15.48
N ASN A 52 -6.02 11.93 16.43
CA ASN A 52 -4.58 11.95 16.64
C ASN A 52 -4.13 10.71 17.43
N TYR A 53 -2.86 10.35 17.30
CA TYR A 53 -2.20 9.25 18.01
C TYR A 53 -0.81 9.72 18.42
N ILE A 54 -0.52 9.72 19.72
CA ILE A 54 0.75 10.18 20.29
C ILE A 54 1.33 9.05 21.15
N THR A 55 2.63 8.75 21.01
CA THR A 55 3.29 7.78 21.91
C THR A 55 3.60 8.41 23.27
N LYS A 56 3.70 7.62 24.36
CA LYS A 56 3.88 8.23 25.70
C LYS A 56 5.22 8.96 25.87
N ASP A 57 6.18 8.68 25.01
CA ASP A 57 7.46 9.41 24.96
C ASP A 57 7.27 10.91 24.64
N PHE A 58 6.18 11.25 23.95
CA PHE A 58 5.83 12.61 23.52
C PHE A 58 4.68 13.22 24.34
N TYR A 59 4.61 12.89 25.65
CA TYR A 59 3.57 13.40 26.55
C TYR A 59 3.50 14.93 26.62
N LYS A 60 4.60 15.65 26.32
CA LYS A 60 4.65 17.11 26.32
C LYS A 60 3.83 17.75 25.19
N ASP A 61 3.54 17.00 24.14
CA ASP A 61 2.81 17.50 22.97
C ASP A 61 1.28 17.32 23.15
N LEU A 62 0.88 16.57 24.18
CA LEU A 62 -0.50 16.25 24.49
C LEU A 62 -1.38 17.49 24.78
N PRO A 63 -0.94 18.52 25.53
CA PRO A 63 -1.76 19.71 25.76
C PRO A 63 -2.14 20.43 24.47
N GLU A 64 -1.19 20.60 23.56
CA GLU A 64 -1.44 21.20 22.25
C GLU A 64 -2.40 20.32 21.42
N ALA A 65 -2.19 19.00 21.43
CA ALA A 65 -3.06 18.07 20.73
C ALA A 65 -4.50 18.12 21.24
N ILE A 66 -4.73 18.28 22.55
CA ILE A 66 -6.06 18.44 23.15
C ILE A 66 -6.72 19.75 22.68
N THR A 67 -5.96 20.86 22.68
CA THR A 67 -6.47 22.15 22.17
C THR A 67 -6.86 22.06 20.70
N ASN A 68 -6.01 21.44 19.88
CA ASN A 68 -6.27 21.22 18.45
C ASN A 68 -7.49 20.33 18.23
N ALA A 69 -7.61 19.24 19.01
CA ALA A 69 -8.77 18.36 18.98
C ALA A 69 -10.09 19.09 19.27
N ALA A 70 -10.11 19.94 20.30
CA ALA A 70 -11.26 20.76 20.65
C ALA A 70 -11.62 21.75 19.52
N ALA A 71 -10.62 22.25 18.79
CA ALA A 71 -10.78 23.11 17.63
C ALA A 71 -11.14 22.36 16.33
N ASN A 72 -11.40 21.04 16.37
CA ASN A 72 -11.62 20.18 15.20
C ASN A 72 -10.43 20.09 14.23
N ILE A 73 -9.22 20.36 14.72
CA ILE A 73 -7.98 20.20 13.95
C ILE A 73 -7.47 18.78 14.17
N SER A 74 -7.62 17.93 13.16
CA SER A 74 -7.03 16.58 13.15
C SER A 74 -5.57 16.64 12.72
N SER A 75 -4.74 15.80 13.34
CA SER A 75 -3.32 15.68 12.98
C SER A 75 -2.84 14.26 13.22
N ILE A 76 -1.79 13.86 12.49
CA ILE A 76 -1.09 12.61 12.74
C ILE A 76 0.25 12.99 13.37
N HIS A 77 0.46 12.59 14.62
CA HIS A 77 1.71 12.89 15.31
C HIS A 77 2.91 12.21 14.64
N HIS A 78 4.06 12.90 14.66
CA HIS A 78 5.28 12.40 14.04
C HIS A 78 5.78 11.09 14.68
N SER A 79 5.42 10.82 15.93
CA SER A 79 5.75 9.57 16.64
C SER A 79 5.20 8.30 15.94
N VAL A 80 4.13 8.43 15.14
CA VAL A 80 3.53 7.29 14.42
C VAL A 80 3.40 7.51 12.90
N ALA A 81 3.66 8.72 12.40
CA ALA A 81 3.48 9.06 11.00
C ALA A 81 4.23 8.11 10.03
N GLY A 82 5.49 7.77 10.35
CA GLY A 82 6.28 6.86 9.51
C GLY A 82 5.68 5.44 9.40
N LYS A 83 5.06 4.95 10.48
CA LYS A 83 4.40 3.63 10.53
C LYS A 83 3.13 3.61 9.71
N ILE A 84 2.33 4.68 9.82
CA ILE A 84 1.12 4.85 9.01
C ILE A 84 1.49 4.88 7.53
N LEU A 85 2.52 5.66 7.15
CA LEU A 85 2.98 5.71 5.76
C LEU A 85 3.44 4.34 5.26
N THR A 86 4.22 3.61 6.06
CA THR A 86 4.66 2.25 5.73
C THR A 86 3.48 1.32 5.48
N LYS A 87 2.49 1.33 6.37
CA LYS A 87 1.29 0.50 6.25
C LYS A 87 0.42 0.88 5.05
N VAL A 88 0.27 2.17 4.76
CA VAL A 88 -0.42 2.65 3.54
C VAL A 88 0.29 2.17 2.27
N HIS A 89 1.63 2.18 2.25
CA HIS A 89 2.40 1.65 1.13
C HIS A 89 2.20 0.14 0.96
N GLN A 90 2.19 -0.63 2.05
CA GLN A 90 1.92 -2.08 2.03
C GLN A 90 0.51 -2.39 1.53
N PHE A 91 -0.52 -1.67 2.01
CA PHE A 91 -1.90 -1.88 1.57
C PHE A 91 -2.06 -1.69 0.06
N ARG A 92 -1.43 -0.67 -0.52
CA ARG A 92 -1.45 -0.46 -1.98
C ARG A 92 -0.81 -1.60 -2.75
N GLN A 93 0.32 -2.13 -2.26
CA GLN A 93 0.99 -3.27 -2.89
C GLN A 93 0.14 -4.55 -2.80
N ASN A 94 -0.42 -4.85 -1.64
CA ASN A 94 -1.26 -6.04 -1.45
C ASN A 94 -2.53 -5.98 -2.31
N ASP A 95 -3.21 -4.84 -2.34
CA ASP A 95 -4.40 -4.62 -3.18
C ASP A 95 -4.11 -4.86 -4.67
N LEU A 96 -2.92 -4.47 -5.13
CA LEU A 96 -2.47 -4.76 -6.49
C LEU A 96 -2.26 -6.25 -6.74
N TYR A 97 -1.57 -6.96 -5.83
CA TYR A 97 -1.32 -8.39 -5.95
C TYR A 97 -2.61 -9.20 -5.93
N GLU A 98 -3.61 -8.79 -5.15
CA GLU A 98 -4.93 -9.43 -5.13
C GLU A 98 -5.74 -9.18 -6.41
N LYS A 99 -5.60 -7.99 -7.02
CA LYS A 99 -6.35 -7.61 -8.22
C LYS A 99 -5.77 -8.13 -9.52
N ILE A 100 -4.47 -8.42 -9.58
CA ILE A 100 -3.84 -8.91 -10.79
C ILE A 100 -4.01 -10.43 -10.92
N SER A 101 -4.65 -10.87 -12.00
CA SER A 101 -4.94 -12.29 -12.18
C SER A 101 -3.71 -13.09 -12.63
N PRO A 102 -3.67 -14.42 -12.39
CA PRO A 102 -2.60 -15.28 -12.90
C PRO A 102 -2.39 -15.17 -14.42
N ASN A 103 -3.49 -15.06 -15.18
CA ASN A 103 -3.42 -14.89 -16.64
C ASN A 103 -2.81 -13.54 -17.02
N GLN A 104 -3.10 -12.48 -16.27
CA GLN A 104 -2.51 -11.16 -16.48
C GLN A 104 -1.01 -11.14 -16.17
N ILE A 105 -0.58 -11.86 -15.12
CA ILE A 105 0.83 -12.08 -14.82
C ILE A 105 1.51 -12.81 -16.00
N GLU A 106 0.88 -13.83 -16.55
CA GLU A 106 1.44 -14.58 -17.69
C GLU A 106 1.57 -13.72 -18.95
N ILE A 107 0.54 -12.89 -19.25
CA ILE A 107 0.62 -11.88 -20.32
C ILE A 107 1.81 -10.94 -20.09
N LEU A 108 2.03 -10.46 -18.86
CA LEU A 108 3.17 -9.60 -18.54
C LEU A 108 4.52 -10.30 -18.75
N LYS A 109 4.64 -11.59 -18.42
CA LYS A 109 5.86 -12.37 -18.66
C LYS A 109 6.14 -12.51 -20.16
N LEU A 110 5.15 -12.90 -20.95
CA LEU A 110 5.32 -13.06 -22.41
C LEU A 110 5.66 -11.73 -23.08
N LEU A 111 5.02 -10.63 -22.65
CA LEU A 111 5.39 -9.28 -23.10
C LEU A 111 6.86 -8.96 -22.73
N SER A 112 7.32 -9.35 -21.54
CA SER A 112 8.71 -9.13 -21.10
C SER A 112 9.74 -9.91 -21.93
N GLN A 113 9.33 -11.04 -22.51
CA GLN A 113 10.12 -11.86 -23.42
C GLN A 113 10.10 -11.33 -24.87
N GLY A 114 9.30 -10.30 -25.15
CA GLY A 114 9.20 -9.69 -26.48
C GLY A 114 8.16 -10.31 -27.41
N CYS A 115 7.31 -11.22 -26.90
CA CYS A 115 6.22 -11.82 -27.69
C CYS A 115 5.26 -10.73 -28.22
N LYS A 116 4.78 -10.89 -29.45
CA LYS A 116 3.74 -10.01 -30.01
C LYS A 116 2.37 -10.42 -29.44
N ARG A 117 1.41 -9.49 -29.48
CA ARG A 117 0.06 -9.73 -28.94
C ARG A 117 -0.66 -10.91 -29.64
N ALA A 118 -0.43 -11.09 -30.94
CA ALA A 118 -0.89 -12.24 -31.71
C ALA A 118 -0.32 -13.56 -31.17
N ASP A 119 1.01 -13.61 -30.95
CA ASP A 119 1.68 -14.81 -30.41
C ASP A 119 1.16 -15.16 -29.00
N ILE A 120 0.95 -14.14 -28.16
CA ILE A 120 0.38 -14.29 -26.82
C ILE A 120 -1.05 -14.83 -26.89
N ALA A 121 -1.86 -14.31 -27.82
CA ALA A 121 -3.22 -14.77 -28.03
C ALA A 121 -3.25 -16.25 -28.41
N THR A 122 -2.37 -16.68 -29.31
CA THR A 122 -2.24 -18.10 -29.69
C THR A 122 -1.79 -18.97 -28.52
N GLN A 123 -0.75 -18.56 -27.77
CA GLN A 123 -0.21 -19.35 -26.65
C GLN A 123 -1.20 -19.50 -25.49
N LEU A 124 -2.01 -18.48 -25.22
CA LEU A 124 -3.00 -18.49 -24.14
C LEU A 124 -4.41 -18.90 -24.60
N HIS A 125 -4.56 -19.34 -25.85
CA HIS A 125 -5.84 -19.74 -26.45
C HIS A 125 -6.94 -18.65 -26.34
N TYR A 126 -6.55 -17.40 -26.57
CA TYR A 126 -7.44 -16.24 -26.57
C TYR A 126 -7.48 -15.55 -27.94
N SER A 127 -8.43 -14.64 -28.14
CA SER A 127 -8.41 -13.72 -29.27
C SER A 127 -7.43 -12.57 -29.04
N GLU A 128 -6.90 -11.97 -30.11
CA GLU A 128 -6.08 -10.75 -30.00
C GLU A 128 -6.82 -9.61 -29.30
N GLN A 129 -8.13 -9.49 -29.52
CA GLN A 129 -8.97 -8.49 -28.87
C GLN A 129 -9.02 -8.71 -27.35
N THR A 130 -9.12 -9.97 -26.90
CA THR A 130 -9.07 -10.33 -25.48
C THR A 130 -7.72 -9.92 -24.88
N ILE A 131 -6.61 -10.21 -25.54
CA ILE A 131 -5.27 -9.80 -25.07
C ILE A 131 -5.15 -8.27 -24.99
N ASN A 132 -5.67 -7.53 -25.97
CA ASN A 132 -5.68 -6.07 -25.93
C ASN A 132 -6.47 -5.53 -24.72
N ASN A 133 -7.63 -6.12 -24.44
CA ASN A 133 -8.47 -5.74 -23.30
C ASN A 133 -7.78 -6.05 -21.96
N GLU A 134 -7.14 -7.21 -21.83
CA GLU A 134 -6.40 -7.55 -20.61
C GLU A 134 -5.18 -6.63 -20.40
N ILE A 135 -4.43 -6.31 -21.46
CA ILE A 135 -3.33 -5.33 -21.38
C ILE A 135 -3.84 -3.95 -20.92
N TYR A 136 -5.01 -3.52 -21.40
CA TYR A 136 -5.62 -2.27 -20.96
C TYR A 136 -5.98 -2.30 -19.46
N LYS A 137 -6.60 -3.38 -18.98
CA LYS A 137 -6.91 -3.58 -17.55
C LYS A 137 -5.64 -3.57 -16.69
N ILE A 138 -4.62 -4.32 -17.10
CA ILE A 138 -3.30 -4.35 -16.44
C ILE A 138 -2.73 -2.93 -16.37
N THR A 139 -2.73 -2.20 -17.48
CA THR A 139 -2.19 -0.83 -17.54
C THR A 139 -2.87 0.08 -16.52
N ASN A 140 -4.19 0.01 -16.40
CA ASN A 140 -4.94 0.80 -15.42
C ASN A 140 -4.67 0.37 -13.97
N LEU A 141 -4.54 -0.94 -13.70
CA LEU A 141 -4.17 -1.44 -12.38
C LEU A 141 -2.78 -0.94 -11.96
N LEU A 142 -1.79 -1.07 -12.84
CA LEU A 142 -0.44 -0.57 -12.58
C LEU A 142 -0.46 0.94 -12.40
N LYS A 143 -1.20 1.68 -13.24
CA LYS A 143 -1.31 3.15 -13.16
C LYS A 143 -1.71 3.65 -11.78
N ASN A 144 -2.71 3.02 -11.17
CA ASN A 144 -3.23 3.44 -9.87
C ASN A 144 -2.21 3.24 -8.73
N ASN A 145 -1.15 2.48 -8.97
CA ASN A 145 -0.10 2.19 -8.00
C ASN A 145 1.16 3.06 -8.14
N PHE A 146 1.20 3.99 -9.11
CA PHE A 146 2.30 4.94 -9.28
C PHE A 146 1.84 6.40 -9.14
N PRO A 147 2.71 7.30 -8.63
CA PRO A 147 2.38 8.72 -8.54
C PRO A 147 2.10 9.34 -9.91
N TYR A 148 1.20 10.32 -9.94
CA TYR A 148 0.70 10.98 -11.15
C TYR A 148 1.81 11.51 -12.08
N VAL A 149 2.94 11.95 -11.52
CA VAL A 149 4.06 12.60 -12.23
C VAL A 149 4.78 11.64 -13.19
N ASP A 150 4.79 10.34 -12.89
CA ASP A 150 5.43 9.33 -13.73
C ASP A 150 4.66 9.11 -15.04
N TRP A 151 3.36 9.41 -15.08
CA TRP A 151 2.51 9.16 -16.24
C TRP A 151 2.62 10.19 -17.35
N GLY A 152 2.92 11.45 -17.01
CA GLY A 152 3.05 12.53 -17.99
C GLY A 152 4.22 12.36 -18.95
N GLN A 153 5.24 11.59 -18.56
CA GLN A 153 6.45 11.36 -19.36
C GLN A 153 6.34 10.16 -20.32
N LEU A 154 5.24 9.41 -20.27
CA LEU A 154 5.07 8.15 -20.97
C LEU A 154 4.63 8.35 -22.44
N LYS A 155 5.42 9.05 -23.25
CA LYS A 155 5.22 9.12 -24.71
C LYS A 155 5.96 7.99 -25.43
N LYS A 156 5.18 7.22 -26.21
CA LYS A 156 5.57 6.26 -27.29
C LYS A 156 6.42 5.04 -26.88
N ARG A 157 5.79 4.09 -26.17
CA ARG A 157 5.79 2.62 -26.39
C ARG A 157 5.17 1.94 -25.16
N HIS A 158 3.85 1.76 -25.18
CA HIS A 158 3.06 1.28 -24.03
C HIS A 158 3.64 0.02 -23.37
N THR A 159 4.12 -0.95 -24.16
CA THR A 159 4.60 -2.24 -23.63
C THR A 159 5.85 -2.13 -22.75
N LYS A 160 6.86 -1.35 -23.14
CA LYS A 160 8.12 -1.22 -22.35
C LYS A 160 7.86 -0.64 -20.97
N ILE A 161 6.93 0.30 -20.91
CA ILE A 161 6.54 0.99 -19.68
C ILE A 161 5.78 0.02 -18.79
N ILE A 162 4.77 -0.67 -19.32
CA ILE A 162 4.01 -1.68 -18.57
C ILE A 162 4.95 -2.71 -17.94
N ILE A 163 5.94 -3.21 -18.70
CA ILE A 163 6.96 -4.15 -18.19
C ILE A 163 7.82 -3.49 -17.10
N SER A 164 8.31 -2.27 -17.31
CA SER A 164 9.11 -1.55 -16.32
C SER A 164 8.35 -1.34 -15.01
N LEU A 165 7.06 -1.01 -15.09
CA LEU A 165 6.20 -0.80 -13.93
C LEU A 165 5.92 -2.12 -13.21
N ALA A 166 5.58 -3.19 -13.95
CA ALA A 166 5.39 -4.52 -13.40
C ALA A 166 6.64 -5.05 -12.69
N LYS A 167 7.84 -4.79 -13.23
CA LYS A 167 9.13 -5.12 -12.57
C LYS A 167 9.36 -4.31 -11.30
N LYS A 168 9.13 -2.99 -11.32
CA LYS A 168 9.27 -2.12 -10.14
C LYS A 168 8.33 -2.53 -9.00
N LEU A 169 7.15 -3.04 -9.34
CA LEU A 169 6.16 -3.56 -8.39
C LEU A 169 6.38 -5.02 -8.01
N GLY A 170 7.46 -5.66 -8.46
CA GLY A 170 7.75 -7.06 -8.12
C GLY A 170 6.71 -8.08 -8.62
N ILE A 171 5.89 -7.74 -9.62
CA ILE A 171 4.88 -8.64 -10.20
C ILE A 171 5.52 -9.70 -11.09
N ILE A 172 6.52 -9.28 -11.87
CA ILE A 172 7.34 -10.16 -12.71
C ILE A 172 8.79 -10.02 -12.26
N SER A 173 9.50 -11.14 -12.22
CA SER A 173 10.90 -11.18 -11.78
C SER A 173 11.79 -10.31 -12.67
N PHE A 174 12.87 -9.82 -12.08
CA PHE A 174 13.95 -9.13 -12.79
C PHE A 174 14.69 -10.15 -13.65
N PHE A 175 14.16 -10.51 -14.82
CA PHE A 175 14.94 -11.27 -15.80
C PHE A 175 15.93 -10.31 -16.47
N PRO A 176 17.26 -10.49 -16.29
CA PRO A 176 18.23 -9.88 -17.18
C PRO A 176 18.11 -10.57 -18.54
N LEU A 177 18.06 -9.78 -19.62
CA LEU A 177 18.18 -10.28 -20.98
C LEU A 177 19.60 -10.84 -21.21
N ASN A 178 19.73 -12.17 -21.03
CA ASN A 178 20.70 -13.13 -21.61
C ASN A 178 22.24 -12.91 -21.58
N VAL A 179 22.92 -14.08 -21.52
CA VAL A 179 24.22 -14.48 -22.10
C VAL A 179 25.43 -14.57 -21.15
N ILE A 180 25.81 -15.82 -20.83
CA ILE A 180 27.17 -16.40 -20.73
C ILE A 180 28.23 -15.61 -19.93
N THR A 181 28.60 -16.11 -18.75
CA THR A 181 29.96 -16.65 -18.47
C THR A 181 30.02 -17.30 -17.08
N ASN A 182 30.68 -18.46 -17.04
CA ASN A 182 31.16 -19.15 -15.84
C ASN A 182 32.15 -18.31 -15.01
N TYR A 183 32.34 -18.75 -13.76
CA TYR A 183 33.37 -18.37 -12.77
C TYR A 183 33.13 -16.99 -12.12
N LEU A 184 33.06 -16.81 -10.79
CA LEU A 184 33.75 -17.42 -9.65
C LEU A 184 32.85 -17.26 -8.39
N ILE A 185 32.49 -18.35 -7.71
CA ILE A 185 32.92 -18.71 -6.34
C ILE A 185 33.83 -17.67 -5.62
N ILE A 186 33.55 -17.51 -4.32
CA ILE A 186 34.43 -17.12 -3.20
C ILE A 186 34.06 -15.76 -2.57
N SER A 187 33.40 -15.88 -1.41
CA SER A 187 33.72 -15.24 -0.13
C SER A 187 34.42 -13.89 -0.13
N VAL A 188 33.77 -12.87 0.44
CA VAL A 188 34.19 -12.15 1.67
C VAL A 188 32.93 -11.67 2.39
#